data_AF-A0A3S3VTX4-F1
#
_entry.id   AF-A0A3S3VTX4-F1
#
_cell.length_a   1.000
_cell.length_b   1.000
_cell.length_c   1.000
_cell.angle_alpha   90.00
_cell.angle_beta   90.00
_cell.angle_gamma   90.00
#
_symmetry.space_group_name_H-M   'P 1'
#
loop_
_entity.id
_entity.type
_entity.pdbx_description
1 polymer ?
#
loop_
_entity_poly.entity_id
_entity_poly.type
_entity_poly.pdbx_seq_one_letter_code
_entity_poly.pdbx_strand_id
1 'polypeptide(L)' 'MSVFKKFFLAGFIAVTAASGMSAPARAWDCIAVSDEGTYGYSYNYDGKDAAVERALNECAKRTTTDSTCEIVECE' A
#
# COMPACT_ATOMS: atom_id res chain seq x y z
N MET A 1 7.52 43.73 55.26
CA MET A 1 7.91 43.53 53.85
C MET A 1 7.68 42.07 53.51
N SER A 2 6.63 41.79 52.74
CA SER A 2 6.74 41.25 51.36
C SER A 2 6.94 39.73 51.35
N VAL A 3 6.08 38.89 50.76
CA VAL A 3 4.91 39.06 49.90
C VAL A 3 4.12 37.75 50.00
N PHE A 4 2.84 37.85 50.39
CA PHE A 4 1.80 36.92 49.93
C PHE A 4 1.87 36.85 48.40
N LYS A 5 2.20 35.70 47.78
CA LYS A 5 1.73 35.41 46.41
C LYS A 5 1.88 33.92 46.09
N LYS A 6 0.71 33.30 45.87
CA LYS A 6 0.42 32.24 44.89
C LYS A 6 0.86 30.83 45.33
N PHE A 7 0.02 30.00 45.95
CA PHE A 7 -1.15 29.32 45.36
C PHE A 7 -1.18 29.29 43.82
N PHE A 8 -1.60 28.15 43.29
CA PHE A 8 -1.79 27.80 41.87
C PHE A 8 -0.55 27.15 41.26
N LEU A 9 -0.51 25.83 41.24
CA LEU A 9 -1.18 24.93 40.29
C LEU A 9 -0.26 24.63 39.10
N ALA A 10 -0.40 23.39 38.63
CA ALA A 10 -0.12 22.96 37.27
C ALA A 10 1.35 22.76 36.88
N GLY A 11 1.76 21.50 36.95
CA GLY A 11 2.86 20.96 36.16
C GLY A 11 2.57 19.51 35.75
N PHE A 12 1.33 19.23 35.33
CA PHE A 12 0.94 17.94 34.77
C PHE A 12 0.36 18.18 33.37
N ILE A 13 0.76 17.32 32.43
CA ILE A 13 0.21 17.13 31.06
C ILE A 13 0.66 18.22 30.05
N ALA A 14 1.18 17.93 28.86
CA ALA A 14 0.83 16.86 27.94
C ALA A 14 2.04 16.36 27.14
N VAL A 15 2.32 15.05 27.20
CA VAL A 15 2.98 14.37 26.09
C VAL A 15 1.92 14.26 24.99
N THR A 16 1.98 15.13 23.99
CA THR A 16 1.21 14.96 22.76
C THR A 16 1.81 13.78 22.00
N ALA A 17 1.31 12.58 22.26
CA ALA A 17 1.53 11.45 21.37
C ALA A 17 0.81 11.76 20.06
N ALA A 18 1.56 12.25 19.07
CA ALA A 18 1.09 12.29 17.69
C ALA A 18 0.92 10.84 17.24
N SER A 19 -0.28 10.30 17.42
CA SER A 19 -0.70 9.06 16.78
C SER A 19 -0.70 9.32 15.28
N GLY A 20 0.39 8.95 14.61
CA GLY A 20 0.44 8.93 13.16
C GLY A 20 -0.68 8.01 12.66
N MET A 21 -1.73 8.62 12.07
CA MET A 21 -2.73 7.86 11.33
C MET A 21 -1.98 7.27 10.13
N SER A 22 -1.58 6.01 10.22
CA SER A 22 -1.17 5.25 9.04
C SER A 22 -2.41 5.12 8.17
N ALA A 23 -2.45 5.86 7.06
CA ALA A 23 -3.41 5.57 5.99
C ALA A 23 -3.25 4.08 5.62
N PRO A 24 -4.33 3.37 5.23
CA PRO A 24 -4.18 2.02 4.74
C PRO A 24 -3.19 2.05 3.57
N ALA A 25 -2.08 1.32 3.69
CA ALA A 25 -1.20 1.09 2.56
C ALA A 25 -2.06 0.40 1.51
N ARG A 26 -2.29 1.08 0.38
CA ARG A 26 -2.97 0.50 -0.77
C ARG A 26 -1.97 -0.45 -1.42
N ALA A 27 -1.99 -1.70 -0.99
CA ALA A 27 -1.31 -2.79 -1.66
C ALA A 27 -2.17 -3.21 -2.85
N TRP A 28 -1.55 -3.19 -4.03
CA TRP A 28 -2.16 -3.61 -5.28
C TRP A 28 -1.71 -5.01 -5.63
N ASP A 29 -2.68 -5.84 -5.96
CA ASP A 29 -2.50 -7.20 -6.43
C ASP A 29 -3.18 -7.34 -7.78
N CYS A 30 -2.52 -7.91 -8.78
CA CYS A 30 -3.12 -8.10 -10.10
C CYS A 30 -2.86 -9.50 -10.65
N ILE A 31 -3.82 -10.01 -11.43
CA ILE A 31 -3.73 -11.28 -12.14
C ILE A 31 -3.86 -11.02 -13.63
N ALA A 32 -2.93 -11.58 -14.40
CA ALA A 32 -2.94 -11.60 -15.86
C ALA A 32 -3.10 -13.03 -16.37
N VAL A 33 -3.88 -13.23 -17.42
CA VAL A 33 -4.14 -14.53 -18.04
C VAL A 33 -3.98 -14.42 -19.56
N SER A 34 -3.41 -15.46 -20.19
CA SER A 34 -3.40 -15.63 -21.64
C SER A 34 -4.53 -16.52 -22.13
N ASP A 35 -4.84 -16.44 -23.42
CA ASP A 35 -5.78 -17.32 -24.12
C ASP A 35 -5.39 -18.81 -24.09
N GLU A 36 -4.12 -19.13 -23.82
CA GLU A 36 -3.61 -20.50 -23.63
C GLU A 36 -3.81 -21.03 -22.20
N GLY A 37 -4.31 -20.19 -21.28
CA GLY A 37 -4.50 -20.52 -19.87
C GLY A 37 -3.26 -20.29 -18.99
N THR A 38 -2.21 -19.67 -19.54
CA THR A 38 -1.04 -19.26 -18.77
C THR A 38 -1.40 -18.07 -17.88
N TYR A 39 -0.81 -17.96 -16.69
CA TYR A 39 -1.08 -16.86 -15.77
C TYR A 39 0.18 -16.20 -15.21
N GLY A 40 0.04 -14.92 -14.88
CA GLY A 40 0.99 -14.10 -14.16
C GLY A 40 0.31 -13.37 -13.02
N TYR A 41 1.06 -13.05 -11.97
CA TYR A 41 0.53 -12.37 -10.80
C TYR A 41 1.52 -11.35 -10.24
N SER A 42 0.99 -10.35 -9.56
CA SER A 42 1.73 -9.39 -8.74
C SER A 42 1.10 -9.30 -7.36
N TYR A 43 1.90 -8.95 -6.35
CA TYR A 43 1.45 -8.91 -4.96
C TYR A 43 2.13 -7.78 -4.20
N ASN A 44 1.39 -7.09 -3.34
CA ASN A 44 1.85 -6.03 -2.43
C ASN A 44 2.56 -4.87 -3.13
N TYR A 45 2.01 -4.37 -4.24
CA TYR A 45 2.57 -3.20 -4.92
C TYR A 45 1.99 -1.89 -4.40
N ASP A 46 2.83 -0.88 -4.20
CA ASP A 46 2.36 0.46 -3.76
C ASP A 46 1.56 1.20 -4.84
N GLY A 47 1.63 0.75 -6.10
CA GLY A 47 1.01 1.39 -7.25
C GLY A 47 0.42 0.39 -8.23
N LYS A 48 -0.81 0.66 -8.67
CA LYS A 48 -1.56 -0.18 -9.62
C LYS A 48 -0.80 -0.44 -10.91
N ASP A 49 -0.20 0.58 -11.51
CA ASP A 49 0.49 0.44 -12.80
C ASP A 49 1.68 -0.52 -12.72
N ALA A 50 2.44 -0.44 -11.61
CA ALA A 50 3.54 -1.37 -11.36
C ALA A 50 3.04 -2.81 -11.10
N ALA A 51 1.90 -2.96 -10.41
CA ALA A 51 1.25 -4.24 -10.20
C ALA A 51 0.79 -4.87 -11.54
N VAL A 52 0.18 -4.07 -12.41
CA VAL A 52 -0.28 -4.47 -13.75
C VAL A 52 0.90 -4.89 -14.61
N GLU A 53 1.94 -4.06 -14.72
CA GLU A 53 3.14 -4.35 -15.49
C GLU A 53 3.79 -5.66 -15.03
N ARG A 54 3.89 -5.83 -13.70
CA ARG A 54 4.46 -7.04 -13.10
C ARG A 54 3.67 -8.30 -13.46
N ALA A 55 2.34 -8.26 -13.35
CA ALA A 55 1.47 -9.40 -13.65
C ALA A 55 1.53 -9.77 -15.13
N LEU A 56 1.44 -8.79 -16.03
CA LEU A 56 1.58 -8.99 -17.48
C LEU A 56 2.94 -9.58 -17.84
N ASN A 57 4.02 -9.09 -17.23
CA ASN A 57 5.36 -9.61 -17.47
C ASN A 57 5.53 -11.06 -17.03
N GLU A 58 4.97 -11.46 -15.88
CA GLU A 58 4.99 -12.88 -15.47
C GLU A 58 4.18 -13.78 -16.40
N CYS A 59 3.02 -13.29 -16.86
CA CYS A 59 2.22 -14.03 -17.83
C CYS A 59 3.01 -14.22 -19.14
N ALA A 60 3.58 -13.14 -19.68
CA ALA A 60 4.31 -13.16 -20.94
C ALA A 60 5.54 -14.09 -20.90
N LYS A 61 6.26 -14.17 -19.78
CA LYS A 61 7.41 -15.09 -19.61
C LYS A 61 7.06 -16.56 -19.78
N ARG A 62 5.80 -16.91 -19.58
CA ARG A 62 5.32 -18.29 -19.54
C ARG A 62 4.42 -18.62 -20.73
N THR A 63 4.08 -17.62 -21.54
CA THR A 63 3.16 -17.71 -22.68
C THR A 63 3.97 -17.85 -23.96
N THR A 64 3.40 -18.51 -24.98
CA THR A 64 4.05 -18.59 -26.28
C THR A 64 3.95 -17.26 -27.02
N THR A 65 4.79 -17.04 -28.04
CA THR A 65 4.90 -15.74 -28.73
C THR A 65 3.60 -15.31 -29.42
N ASP A 66 2.69 -16.25 -29.73
CA ASP A 66 1.48 -15.98 -30.50
C ASP A 66 0.27 -15.61 -29.62
N SER A 67 0.41 -15.64 -28.30
CA SER A 67 -0.69 -15.45 -27.35
C SER A 67 -0.55 -14.18 -26.52
N THR A 68 -1.70 -13.59 -26.17
CA THR A 68 -1.77 -12.26 -25.55
C THR A 68 -2.17 -12.38 -24.09
N CYS A 69 -1.44 -11.71 -23.20
CA CYS A 69 -1.78 -11.63 -21.78
C CYS A 69 -2.65 -10.41 -21.47
N GLU A 70 -3.74 -10.61 -20.75
CA GLU A 70 -4.68 -9.56 -20.34
C GLU A 70 -4.91 -9.58 -18.82
N ILE A 71 -5.13 -8.41 -18.22
CA ILE A 71 -5.50 -8.30 -16.80
C ILE A 71 -6.96 -8.76 -16.61
N VAL A 72 -7.15 -9.75 -15.74
CA VAL A 72 -8.50 -10.25 -15.39
C VAL A 72 -8.96 -9.74 -14.03
N GLU A 73 -8.03 -9.40 -13.15
CA GLU A 73 -8.32 -8.95 -11.78
C GLU A 73 -7.23 -8.00 -11.28
N CYS A 74 -7.63 -6.94 -10.58
CA CYS A 74 -6.74 -6.06 -9.83
C CYS A 74 -7.46 -5.47 -8.62
N GLU A 75 -6.92 -5.66 -7.44
CA GLU A 75 -7.46 -5.18 -6.16
C GLU A 75 -6.47 -4.31 -5.38
#